data_AF-D3GAS4-F1
#
_entry.id   AF-D3GAS4-F1
#
_cell.length_a   1.000
_cell.length_b   1.000
_cell.length_c   1.000
_cell.angle_alpha   90.00
_cell.angle_beta   90.00
_cell.angle_gamma   90.00
#
_symmetry.space_group_name_H-M   'P 1'
#
loop_
_entity.id
_entity.type
_entity.pdbx_description
1 polymer ?
#
loop_
_entity_poly.entity_id
_entity_poly.type
_entity_poly.pdbx_seq_one_letter_code
_entity_poly.pdbx_strand_id
1 'polypeptide(L)'
;ELVDQVIDVVRREAEGCDCLQGFQITHSLGGGTGAGMGTLLISKIREEFPDRMMATFSVVPSPKVSDTVVEPYNATLSVHQLVEHSDETFCIDNEALYDICMRTLKLSNPSYGDLNHLVSAVMSGVTTCLRFPGQLNSDLRKLAVNMVPFPR
;
A
#
# COMPACT_ATOMS: atom_id res chain seq x y z
N GLU A 1 1.75 11.98 19.65
CA GLU A 1 0.41 12.55 19.90
C GLU A 1 -0.66 11.94 19.01
N LEU A 2 -0.74 12.24 17.70
CA LEU A 2 -1.76 11.60 16.84
C LEU A 2 -1.49 10.12 16.56
N VAL A 3 -0.23 9.72 16.40
CA VAL A 3 0.14 8.33 16.12
C VAL A 3 -0.30 7.39 17.22
N ASP A 4 -0.14 7.77 18.49
CA ASP A 4 -0.51 6.96 19.64
C ASP A 4 -2.02 6.65 19.63
N GLN A 5 -2.84 7.66 19.30
CA GLN A 5 -4.29 7.49 19.16
C GLN A 5 -4.66 6.54 18.00
N VAL A 6 -3.95 6.61 16.87
CA VAL A 6 -4.18 5.69 15.74
C VAL A 6 -3.80 4.26 16.14
N ILE A 7 -2.66 4.08 16.80
CA ILE A 7 -2.19 2.77 17.24
C ILE A 7 -3.15 2.14 18.26
N ASP A 8 -3.71 2.93 19.18
CA ASP A 8 -4.72 2.42 20.12
C ASP A 8 -5.98 1.90 19.42
N VAL A 9 -6.41 2.56 18.33
CA VAL A 9 -7.51 2.07 17.49
C VAL A 9 -7.11 0.79 16.77
N VAL A 10 -5.91 0.74 16.17
CA VAL A 10 -5.40 -0.46 15.48
C VAL A 10 -5.32 -1.64 16.46
N ARG A 11 -4.87 -1.42 17.69
CA ARG A 11 -4.79 -2.44 18.73
C ARG A 11 -6.17 -2.99 19.09
N ARG A 12 -7.15 -2.11 19.28
CA ARG A 12 -8.53 -2.52 19.57
C ARG A 12 -9.13 -3.39 18.46
N GLU A 13 -8.93 -3.02 17.19
CA GLU A 13 -9.41 -3.82 16.07
C GLU A 13 -8.65 -5.14 15.92
N ALA A 14 -7.34 -5.16 16.22
CA ALA A 14 -6.52 -6.37 16.23
C ALA A 14 -6.95 -7.35 17.33
N GLU A 15 -7.27 -6.86 18.53
CA GLU A 15 -7.80 -7.67 19.65
C GLU A 15 -9.19 -8.22 19.36
N GLY A 16 -9.97 -7.55 18.50
CA GLY A 16 -11.27 -8.04 18.03
C GLY A 16 -11.19 -9.18 17.01
N CYS A 17 -9.99 -9.50 16.51
CA CYS A 17 -9.78 -10.58 15.55
C CYS A 17 -9.38 -11.89 16.24
N ASP A 18 -10.07 -12.99 15.96
CA ASP A 18 -9.68 -14.32 16.48
C ASP A 18 -8.29 -14.77 15.95
N CYS A 19 -7.99 -14.45 14.69
CA CYS A 19 -6.70 -14.78 14.06
C CYS A 19 -6.29 -13.72 13.02
N LEU A 20 -5.53 -12.72 13.48
CA LEU A 20 -5.01 -11.66 12.61
C LEU A 20 -3.92 -12.18 11.67
N GLN A 21 -4.10 -12.05 10.36
CA GLN A 21 -3.06 -12.44 9.39
C GLN A 21 -1.98 -11.37 9.21
N GLY A 22 -2.37 -10.09 9.19
CA GLY A 22 -1.49 -8.99 8.84
C GLY A 22 -2.24 -7.68 8.66
N PHE A 23 -1.50 -6.66 8.22
CA PHE A 23 -2.00 -5.31 7.97
C PHE A 23 -1.81 -4.94 6.50
N GLN A 24 -2.77 -4.21 5.95
CA GLN A 24 -2.70 -3.65 4.61
C GLN A 24 -2.80 -2.13 4.69
N ILE A 25 -1.73 -1.42 4.32
CA ILE A 25 -1.66 0.04 4.43
C ILE A 25 -1.66 0.66 3.03
N THR A 26 -2.61 1.56 2.77
CA THR A 26 -2.67 2.31 1.52
C THR A 26 -2.15 3.72 1.76
N HIS A 27 -1.13 4.14 1.00
CA HIS A 27 -0.52 5.45 1.16
C HIS A 27 0.11 5.96 -0.14
N SER A 28 0.36 7.26 -0.21
CA SER A 28 1.12 7.88 -1.30
C SER A 28 2.55 8.14 -0.86
N LEU A 29 3.51 7.80 -1.72
CA LEU A 29 4.94 8.06 -1.50
C LEU A 29 5.32 9.52 -1.75
N GLY A 30 4.56 10.23 -2.58
CA GLY A 30 4.84 11.62 -2.94
C GLY A 30 4.32 12.65 -1.92
N GLY A 31 3.22 12.35 -1.23
CA GLY A 31 2.57 13.29 -0.30
C GLY A 31 3.22 13.35 1.08
N GLY A 32 3.11 14.47 1.80
CA GLY A 32 3.73 14.62 3.13
C GLY A 32 3.20 13.67 4.21
N THR A 33 1.87 13.48 4.27
CA THR A 33 1.24 12.59 5.27
C THR A 33 1.42 11.12 4.91
N GLY A 34 1.21 10.76 3.63
CA GLY A 34 1.37 9.38 3.17
C GLY A 34 2.82 8.89 3.28
N ALA A 35 3.78 9.76 2.98
CA ALA A 35 5.21 9.50 3.15
C ALA A 35 5.59 9.46 4.62
N GLY A 36 5.46 10.59 5.34
CA GLY A 36 5.99 10.73 6.70
C GLY A 36 5.17 9.97 7.75
N MET A 37 3.88 10.27 7.86
CA MET A 37 3.03 9.62 8.86
C MET A 37 2.76 8.15 8.51
N GLY A 38 2.57 7.84 7.22
CA GLY A 38 2.35 6.47 6.77
C GLY A 38 3.52 5.53 7.10
N THR A 39 4.77 5.96 6.84
CA THR A 39 5.95 5.15 7.18
C THR A 39 6.19 5.03 8.67
N LEU A 40 5.92 6.10 9.44
CA LEU A 40 5.98 6.05 10.90
C LEU A 40 4.96 5.05 11.48
N LEU A 41 3.74 5.01 10.93
CA LEU A 41 2.72 4.03 11.33
C LEU A 41 3.15 2.61 10.99
N ILE A 42 3.72 2.38 9.80
CA ILE A 42 4.23 1.06 9.40
C ILE A 42 5.30 0.58 10.39
N SER A 43 6.26 1.44 10.73
CA SER A 43 7.32 1.14 11.70
C SER A 43 6.74 0.79 13.07
N LYS A 44 5.80 1.61 13.59
CA LYS A 44 5.15 1.38 14.88
C LYS A 44 4.33 0.09 14.94
N ILE A 45 3.56 -0.21 13.89
CA ILE A 45 2.78 -1.45 13.81
C ILE A 45 3.73 -2.65 13.73
N ARG A 46 4.86 -2.55 13.03
CA ARG A 46 5.87 -3.61 12.98
C ARG A 46 6.55 -3.84 14.34
N GLU A 47 6.78 -2.78 15.12
CA GLU A 47 7.28 -2.89 16.49
C GLU A 47 6.30 -3.62 17.41
N GLU A 48 4.99 -3.32 17.34
CA GLU A 48 3.97 -3.97 18.19
C GLU A 48 3.61 -5.38 17.73
N PHE A 49 3.60 -5.62 16.42
CA PHE A 49 3.14 -6.87 15.80
C PHE A 49 4.22 -7.47 14.87
N PRO A 50 5.39 -7.88 15.39
CA PRO A 50 6.54 -8.28 14.58
C PRO A 50 6.29 -9.52 13.72
N ASP A 51 5.45 -10.46 14.18
CA ASP A 51 5.17 -11.71 13.48
C ASP A 51 4.05 -11.60 12.41
N ARG A 52 3.39 -10.45 12.33
CA ARG A 52 2.26 -10.22 11.42
C ARG A 52 2.76 -9.67 10.08
N MET A 53 2.13 -10.13 9.00
CA MET A 53 2.48 -9.68 7.65
C MET A 53 2.17 -8.20 7.48
N MET A 54 3.10 -7.45 6.90
CA MET A 54 2.92 -6.05 6.54
C MET A 54 2.88 -5.89 5.02
N ALA A 55 1.72 -5.57 4.47
CA ALA A 55 1.54 -5.31 3.04
C ALA A 55 1.17 -3.85 2.81
N THR A 56 1.77 -3.23 1.78
CA THR A 56 1.56 -1.83 1.45
C THR A 56 1.06 -1.66 0.02
N PHE A 57 0.06 -0.80 -0.18
CA PHE A 57 -0.36 -0.31 -1.49
C PHE A 57 0.14 1.12 -1.63
N SER A 58 1.25 1.27 -2.34
CA SER A 58 2.02 2.51 -2.38
C SER A 58 1.86 3.18 -3.72
N VAL A 59 1.22 4.35 -3.71
CA VAL A 59 1.06 5.17 -4.91
C VAL A 59 2.37 5.91 -5.19
N VAL A 60 2.98 5.57 -6.32
CA VAL A 60 4.22 6.15 -6.82
C VAL A 60 3.90 7.49 -7.49
N PRO A 61 4.62 8.57 -7.15
CA PRO A 61 4.41 9.87 -7.77
C PRO A 61 4.78 9.85 -9.26
N SER A 62 4.14 10.72 -10.05
CA SER A 62 4.49 10.95 -11.45
C SER A 62 4.51 12.44 -11.76
N PRO A 63 5.54 12.94 -12.47
CA PRO A 63 5.64 14.35 -12.87
C PRO A 63 4.57 14.76 -13.89
N LYS A 64 3.86 13.80 -14.51
CA LYS A 64 2.73 14.10 -15.42
C LYS A 64 1.42 14.35 -14.69
N VAL A 65 1.31 13.86 -13.45
CA VAL A 65 0.05 13.85 -12.68
C VAL A 65 0.11 14.81 -11.48
N SER A 66 1.31 15.17 -11.03
CA SER A 66 1.52 16.07 -9.88
C SER A 66 2.54 17.18 -10.17
N ASP A 67 2.22 18.38 -9.69
CA ASP A 67 3.07 19.58 -9.78
C ASP A 67 4.01 19.74 -8.56
N THR A 68 4.04 18.76 -7.65
CA THR A 68 4.78 18.89 -6.40
C THR A 68 6.26 18.53 -6.59
N VAL A 69 7.12 19.55 -6.61
CA VAL A 69 8.58 19.41 -6.84
C VAL A 69 9.32 18.60 -5.76
N VAL A 70 8.72 18.42 -4.57
CA VAL A 70 9.34 17.69 -3.45
C VAL A 70 8.97 16.21 -3.38
N GLU A 71 8.13 15.71 -4.28
CA GLU A 71 7.72 14.30 -4.32
C GLU A 71 8.90 13.32 -4.40
N PRO A 72 9.97 13.57 -5.19
CA PRO A 72 11.10 12.65 -5.25
C PRO A 72 11.81 12.49 -3.90
N TYR A 73 11.89 13.56 -3.10
CA TYR A 73 12.47 13.51 -1.77
C TYR A 73 11.61 12.66 -0.82
N ASN A 74 10.30 12.91 -0.80
CA ASN A 74 9.35 12.17 0.01
C ASN A 74 9.33 10.68 -0.36
N ALA A 75 9.34 10.38 -1.66
CA ALA A 75 9.33 9.01 -2.14
C ALA A 75 10.62 8.27 -1.77
N THR A 76 11.78 8.90 -1.93
CA THR A 76 13.07 8.29 -1.57
C THR A 76 13.15 7.97 -0.08
N LEU A 77 12.77 8.92 0.78
CA LEU A 77 12.73 8.71 2.22
C LEU A 77 11.73 7.63 2.62
N SER A 78 10.57 7.59 1.96
CA SER A 78 9.54 6.60 2.27
C SER A 78 9.92 5.20 1.85
N VAL A 79 10.50 5.05 0.65
CA VAL A 79 10.95 3.75 0.15
C VAL A 79 12.01 3.14 1.06
N HIS A 80 12.92 3.96 1.61
CA HIS A 80 13.90 3.47 2.57
C HIS A 80 13.24 2.80 3.80
N GLN A 81 12.22 3.45 4.37
CA GLN A 81 11.46 2.90 5.50
C GLN A 81 10.62 1.68 5.10
N LEU A 82 10.04 1.68 3.91
CA LEU A 82 9.26 0.54 3.41
C LEU A 82 10.12 -0.71 3.21
N VAL A 83 11.35 -0.56 2.74
CA VAL A 83 12.27 -1.70 2.55
C VAL A 83 12.58 -2.39 3.88
N GLU A 84 12.63 -1.66 4.99
CA GLU A 84 12.97 -2.21 6.30
C GLU A 84 11.77 -2.80 7.06
N HIS A 85 10.55 -2.31 6.79
CA HIS A 85 9.39 -2.62 7.62
C HIS A 85 8.21 -3.27 6.89
N SER A 86 8.19 -3.27 5.55
CA SER A 86 7.15 -3.90 4.74
C SER A 86 7.61 -5.27 4.24
N ASP A 87 6.77 -6.29 4.40
CA ASP A 87 7.05 -7.62 3.83
C ASP A 87 6.63 -7.68 2.34
N GLU A 88 5.58 -6.95 1.97
CA GLU A 88 5.11 -6.82 0.59
C GLU A 88 4.78 -5.36 0.25
N THR A 89 5.16 -4.89 -0.94
CA THR A 89 4.80 -3.55 -1.43
C THR A 89 4.28 -3.63 -2.85
N PHE A 90 3.00 -3.30 -3.02
CA PHE A 90 2.33 -3.17 -4.31
C PHE A 90 2.48 -1.74 -4.80
N CYS A 91 3.36 -1.54 -5.79
CA CYS A 91 3.58 -0.25 -6.41
C CYS A 91 2.46 0.09 -7.39
N ILE A 92 1.80 1.21 -7.17
CA ILE A 92 0.73 1.73 -8.01
C ILE A 92 1.27 2.99 -8.70
N ASP A 93 1.59 2.90 -9.98
CA ASP A 93 2.14 4.02 -10.74
C ASP A 93 1.03 4.88 -11.34
N ASN A 94 0.93 6.13 -10.89
CA ASN A 94 -0.03 7.10 -11.42
C ASN A 94 0.17 7.38 -12.91
N GLU A 95 1.40 7.33 -13.42
CA GLU A 95 1.67 7.53 -14.85
C GLU A 95 1.07 6.41 -15.69
N ALA A 96 1.32 5.17 -15.28
CA ALA A 96 0.81 3.98 -15.96
C ALA A 96 -0.73 3.95 -15.91
N LEU A 97 -1.33 4.30 -14.76
CA LEU A 97 -2.79 4.41 -14.63
C LEU A 97 -3.37 5.49 -15.54
N TYR A 98 -2.72 6.65 -15.61
CA TYR A 98 -3.14 7.74 -16.49
C TYR A 98 -3.07 7.35 -17.96
N ASP A 99 -1.98 6.69 -18.37
CA ASP A 99 -1.81 6.15 -19.73
C ASP A 99 -2.88 5.10 -20.07
N ILE A 100 -3.26 4.23 -19.12
CA ILE A 100 -4.34 3.25 -19.33
C ILE A 100 -5.70 3.97 -19.51
N CYS A 101 -6.00 4.96 -18.67
CA CYS A 101 -7.23 5.73 -18.79
C CYS A 101 -7.33 6.47 -20.14
N MET A 102 -6.23 7.09 -20.58
CA MET A 102 -6.22 7.81 -21.86
C MET A 102 -6.22 6.87 -23.07
N ARG A 103 -5.33 5.87 -23.11
CA ARG A 103 -5.12 5.05 -24.31
C ARG A 103 -6.15 3.94 -24.46
N THR A 104 -6.49 3.28 -23.35
CA THR A 104 -7.36 2.10 -23.36
C THR A 104 -8.82 2.49 -23.13
N LEU A 105 -9.10 3.30 -22.11
CA LEU A 105 -10.46 3.73 -21.78
C LEU A 105 -10.93 4.94 -22.59
N LYS A 106 -10.03 5.58 -23.36
CA LYS A 106 -10.30 6.72 -24.23
C LYS A 106 -10.89 7.93 -23.47
N LEU A 107 -10.49 8.11 -22.21
CA LEU A 107 -10.87 9.26 -21.41
C LEU A 107 -9.95 10.44 -21.77
N SER A 108 -10.53 11.56 -22.18
CA SER A 108 -9.78 12.74 -22.64
C SER A 108 -9.12 13.52 -21.49
N ASN A 109 -9.66 13.46 -20.28
CA ASN A 109 -9.06 14.08 -19.10
C ASN A 109 -9.37 13.23 -17.85
N PRO A 110 -8.59 12.16 -17.58
CA PRO A 110 -8.81 11.27 -16.45
C PRO A 110 -8.76 12.03 -15.12
N SER A 111 -9.79 11.85 -14.29
CA SER A 111 -9.83 12.38 -12.93
C SER A 111 -9.23 11.39 -11.93
N TYR A 112 -8.93 11.85 -10.70
CA TYR A 112 -8.56 10.94 -9.61
C TYR A 112 -9.64 9.89 -9.31
N GLY A 113 -10.92 10.18 -9.58
CA GLY A 113 -11.99 9.20 -9.45
C GLY A 113 -11.81 8.01 -10.42
N ASP A 114 -11.41 8.30 -11.66
CA ASP A 114 -11.18 7.29 -12.69
C ASP A 114 -9.94 6.44 -12.37
N LEU A 115 -8.86 7.10 -11.93
CA LEU A 115 -7.63 6.43 -11.47
C LEU A 115 -7.93 5.53 -10.27
N ASN A 116 -8.65 6.03 -9.28
CA ASN A 116 -9.01 5.27 -8.08
C ASN A 116 -9.94 4.10 -8.39
N HIS A 117 -10.78 4.20 -9.42
CA HIS A 117 -11.57 3.05 -9.88
C HIS A 117 -10.66 1.92 -10.36
N LEU A 118 -9.64 2.21 -11.18
CA LEU A 118 -8.65 1.21 -11.59
C LEU A 118 -7.86 0.65 -10.41
N VAL A 119 -7.41 1.52 -9.49
CA VAL A 119 -6.71 1.10 -8.27
C VAL A 119 -7.57 0.13 -7.46
N SER A 120 -8.85 0.45 -7.25
CA SER A 120 -9.76 -0.40 -6.50
C SER A 120 -9.96 -1.77 -7.17
N ALA A 121 -10.00 -1.82 -8.51
CA ALA A 121 -10.08 -3.06 -9.27
C ALA A 121 -8.81 -3.91 -9.10
N VAL A 122 -7.63 -3.28 -9.15
CA VAL A 122 -6.34 -3.96 -8.91
C VAL A 122 -6.25 -4.48 -7.47
N MET A 123 -6.55 -3.65 -6.47
CA MET A 123 -6.56 -4.06 -5.06
C MET A 123 -7.55 -5.19 -4.79
N SER A 124 -8.74 -5.13 -5.40
CA SER A 124 -9.73 -6.20 -5.35
C SER A 124 -9.17 -7.49 -5.97
N GLY A 125 -8.51 -7.41 -7.13
CA GLY A 125 -7.86 -8.55 -7.78
C GLY A 125 -6.78 -9.20 -6.91
N VAL A 126 -5.86 -8.41 -6.35
CA VAL A 126 -4.78 -8.90 -5.46
C VAL A 126 -5.36 -9.57 -4.20
N THR A 127 -6.40 -8.99 -3.61
CA THR A 127 -7.04 -9.52 -2.39
C THR A 127 -8.10 -10.59 -2.64
N THR A 128 -8.32 -10.99 -3.89
CA THR A 128 -9.37 -11.99 -4.21
C THR A 128 -9.09 -13.33 -3.52
N CYS A 129 -7.82 -13.76 -3.48
CA CYS A 129 -7.42 -15.01 -2.83
C CYS A 129 -7.57 -15.01 -1.31
N LEU A 130 -7.70 -13.83 -0.68
CA LEU A 130 -7.94 -13.68 0.75
C LEU A 130 -9.44 -13.66 1.08
N ARG A 131 -10.28 -13.23 0.13
CA ARG A 131 -11.74 -13.03 0.32
C ARG A 131 -12.58 -14.22 -0.11
N PHE A 132 -12.08 -15.01 -1.06
CA PHE A 132 -12.80 -16.16 -1.59
C PHE A 132 -11.98 -17.44 -1.40
N PRO A 133 -12.63 -18.58 -1.13
CA PRO A 133 -11.93 -19.85 -0.98
C PRO A 133 -11.26 -20.23 -2.30
N GLY A 134 -9.94 -20.39 -2.27
CA GLY A 134 -9.12 -20.76 -3.43
C GLY A 134 -7.89 -21.55 -3.01
N GLN A 135 -7.34 -22.36 -3.92
CA GLN A 135 -6.16 -23.19 -3.64
C GLN A 135 -4.83 -22.41 -3.76
N LEU A 136 -4.80 -21.31 -4.52
CA LEU A 136 -3.59 -20.50 -4.75
C LEU A 136 -3.62 -19.24 -3.88
N ASN A 137 -2.51 -18.91 -3.21
CA ASN A 137 -2.33 -17.70 -2.40
C ASN A 137 -3.39 -17.50 -1.29
N SER A 138 -3.79 -18.57 -0.60
CA SER A 138 -4.86 -18.55 0.41
C SER A 138 -4.62 -17.61 1.61
N ASP A 139 -3.38 -17.16 1.80
CA ASP A 139 -2.97 -16.35 2.95
C ASP A 139 -1.97 -15.28 2.50
N LEU A 140 -1.94 -14.13 3.18
CA LEU A 140 -0.97 -13.04 2.92
C LEU A 140 0.48 -13.55 2.93
N ARG A 141 0.81 -14.44 3.88
CA ARG A 141 2.15 -15.02 3.96
C ARG A 141 2.51 -15.87 2.75
N LYS A 142 1.55 -16.61 2.18
CA LYS A 142 1.80 -17.44 0.98
C LYS A 142 1.97 -16.58 -0.26
N LEU A 143 1.20 -15.49 -0.36
CA LEU A 143 1.38 -14.50 -1.42
C LEU A 143 2.83 -13.96 -1.39
N ALA A 144 3.33 -13.64 -0.20
CA ALA A 144 4.66 -13.07 -0.03
C ALA A 144 5.75 -14.06 -0.43
N VAL A 145 5.66 -15.31 0.05
CA VAL A 145 6.62 -16.37 -0.28
C VAL A 145 6.65 -16.66 -1.78
N ASN A 146 5.50 -16.58 -2.47
CA ASN A 146 5.42 -16.87 -3.89
C ASN A 146 5.93 -15.72 -4.76
N MET A 147 5.76 -14.46 -4.33
CA MET A 147 6.08 -13.27 -5.11
C MET A 147 7.45 -12.66 -4.75
N VAL A 148 7.91 -12.88 -3.52
CA VAL A 148 9.15 -12.30 -2.97
C VAL A 148 10.10 -13.45 -2.57
N PRO A 149 10.96 -13.91 -3.49
CA PRO A 149 11.87 -15.01 -3.22
C PRO A 149 13.02 -14.63 -2.28
N PHE A 150 13.39 -13.34 -2.24
CA PHE A 150 14.51 -12.83 -1.45
C PHE A 150 14.10 -11.53 -0.75
N PRO A 151 13.88 -11.56 0.58
CA PRO A 151 13.78 -10.33 1.36
C PRO A 151 15.13 -9.60 1.36
N ARG A 152 15.10 -8.25 1.36
CA ARG A 152 16.30 -7.41 1.40
C ARG A 152 16.68 -7.05 2.84
#